data_AF-A0A399RIP9-F1
#
_entry.id   AF-A0A399RIP9-F1
#
_cell.length_a   1.000
_cell.length_b   1.000
_cell.length_c   1.000
_cell.angle_alpha   90.00
_cell.angle_beta   90.00
_cell.angle_gamma   90.00
#
_symmetry.space_group_name_H-M   'P 1'
#
loop_
_entity.id
_entity.type
_entity.pdbx_description
1 polymer ?
#
loop_
_entity_poly.entity_id
_entity_poly.type
_entity_poly.pdbx_seq_one_letter_code
_entity_poly.pdbx_strand_id
1 'polypeptide(L)'
;MTNTAPSLSDRSVAYGRMADALSHLGDTWRDWPDLAECARAVGLSPHHFQREFTRWAGISPKQYQAALAHAEAGDLLRQGASLLDASYETGLSGPSRLHDLFIAHEGLTPGEAKTGGQGADLVMGEAETPFGTAILVISPRGLCGLGFADDGADAKSGFEHPGYGKQAVKEDFASRYPNASIKEDNNEAARWATRIFEGTEPVPVALYGTPFRRQIWRALLDIPPGETRTYGEVAAAAGQPKAARAAGTAIGANTISWLIPCHRALASDGRLHNYHWGVARKRAMLTFERAHAA
;
A
#
# COMPACT_ATOMS: atom_id res chain seq x y z
N MET A 1 -20.24 -6.66 -15.76
CA MET A 1 -19.54 -7.22 -16.94
C MET A 1 -18.19 -7.74 -16.49
N THR A 2 -17.95 -9.03 -16.69
CA THR A 2 -16.80 -9.79 -16.24
C THR A 2 -15.49 -9.18 -16.75
N ASN A 3 -14.68 -8.61 -15.86
CA ASN A 3 -13.37 -8.06 -16.20
C ASN A 3 -12.34 -9.19 -16.21
N THR A 4 -12.35 -10.01 -17.27
CA THR A 4 -11.30 -10.98 -17.55
C THR A 4 -10.01 -10.22 -17.89
N ALA A 5 -9.15 -10.09 -16.90
CA ALA A 5 -7.71 -10.32 -17.00
C ALA A 5 -7.22 -10.63 -18.44
N PRO A 6 -6.54 -9.70 -19.16
CA PRO A 6 -6.07 -9.98 -20.52
C PRO A 6 -5.05 -11.11 -20.53
N SER A 7 -5.16 -11.99 -21.52
CA SER A 7 -4.30 -13.16 -21.69
C SER A 7 -2.81 -12.77 -21.81
N LEU A 8 -1.89 -13.70 -21.53
CA LEU A 8 -0.43 -13.52 -21.74
C LEU A 8 -0.11 -12.91 -23.11
N SER A 9 -0.74 -13.43 -24.15
CA SER A 9 -0.71 -12.90 -25.51
C SER A 9 -1.23 -11.47 -25.63
N ASP A 10 -2.38 -11.12 -25.07
CA ASP A 10 -2.97 -9.77 -25.25
C ASP A 10 -2.08 -8.64 -24.71
N ARG A 11 -1.46 -8.83 -23.53
CA ARG A 11 -0.52 -7.81 -23.01
C ARG A 11 0.81 -7.81 -23.74
N SER A 12 1.22 -8.94 -24.33
CA SER A 12 2.40 -9.02 -25.18
C SER A 12 2.16 -8.25 -26.49
N VAL A 13 0.97 -8.39 -27.09
CA VAL A 13 0.56 -7.63 -28.28
C VAL A 13 0.47 -6.14 -27.97
N ALA A 14 -0.08 -5.77 -26.80
CA ALA A 14 -0.16 -4.37 -26.38
C ALA A 14 1.18 -3.82 -25.83
N TYR A 15 2.21 -4.65 -25.63
CA TYR A 15 3.45 -4.24 -24.95
C TYR A 15 4.12 -3.06 -25.64
N GLY A 16 4.31 -3.11 -26.97
CA GLY A 16 4.95 -2.01 -27.71
C GLY A 16 4.22 -0.70 -27.49
N ARG A 17 2.90 -0.68 -27.71
CA ARG A 17 2.06 0.51 -27.50
C ARG A 17 2.06 1.00 -26.05
N MET A 18 2.10 0.09 -25.08
CA MET A 18 2.10 0.47 -23.66
C MET A 18 3.48 0.94 -23.20
N ALA A 19 4.56 0.41 -23.77
CA ALA A 19 5.90 0.94 -23.59
C ALA A 19 5.99 2.35 -24.17
N ASP A 20 5.46 2.58 -25.38
CA ASP A 20 5.37 3.91 -26.00
C ASP A 20 4.50 4.85 -25.17
N ALA A 21 3.36 4.38 -24.66
CA ALA A 21 2.49 5.16 -23.78
C ALA A 21 3.19 5.55 -22.47
N LEU A 22 3.90 4.62 -21.84
CA LEU A 22 4.64 4.86 -20.61
C LEU A 22 5.82 5.79 -20.84
N SER A 23 6.54 5.66 -21.96
CA SER A 23 7.59 6.59 -22.36
C SER A 23 6.99 7.98 -22.55
N HIS A 24 5.95 8.10 -23.38
CA HIS A 24 5.29 9.38 -23.63
C HIS A 24 4.80 10.02 -22.33
N LEU A 25 4.05 9.29 -21.49
CA LEU A 25 3.60 9.79 -20.19
C LEU A 25 4.78 10.14 -19.26
N GLY A 26 5.87 9.37 -19.28
CA GLY A 26 7.08 9.64 -18.51
C GLY A 26 7.84 10.87 -19.01
N ASP A 27 7.74 11.19 -20.29
CA ASP A 27 8.37 12.34 -20.92
C ASP A 27 7.51 13.62 -20.78
N THR A 28 6.19 13.48 -20.74
CA THR A 28 5.24 14.61 -20.78
C THR A 28 4.45 14.84 -19.49
N TRP A 29 4.61 14.04 -18.42
CA TRP A 29 3.79 14.18 -17.21
C TRP A 29 3.82 15.58 -16.57
N ARG A 30 4.90 16.36 -16.76
CA ARG A 30 5.02 17.74 -16.26
C ARG A 30 4.02 18.69 -16.90
N ASP A 31 3.56 18.39 -18.10
CA ASP A 31 2.55 19.20 -18.80
C ASP A 31 1.12 18.82 -18.38
N TRP A 32 0.97 17.80 -17.53
CA TRP A 32 -0.31 17.20 -17.15
C TRP A 32 -1.23 16.93 -18.36
N PRO A 33 -0.73 16.21 -19.38
CA PRO A 33 -1.46 15.97 -20.60
C PRO A 33 -2.79 15.29 -20.27
N ASP A 34 -3.85 15.81 -20.88
CA ASP A 34 -5.16 15.24 -20.70
C ASP A 34 -5.24 13.84 -21.33
N LEU A 35 -6.30 13.11 -21.00
CA LEU A 35 -6.47 11.75 -21.49
C LEU A 35 -6.50 11.68 -23.02
N ALA A 36 -6.99 12.73 -23.69
CA ALA A 36 -7.09 12.76 -25.14
C ALA A 36 -5.73 12.98 -25.79
N GLU A 37 -4.87 13.80 -25.20
CA GLU A 37 -3.49 14.00 -25.62
C GLU A 37 -2.66 12.72 -25.49
N CYS A 38 -2.72 12.08 -24.33
CA CYS A 38 -2.04 10.82 -24.10
C CYS A 38 -2.49 9.74 -25.09
N ALA A 39 -3.79 9.70 -25.41
CA ALA A 39 -4.35 8.73 -26.35
C ALA A 39 -3.89 9.01 -27.80
N ARG A 40 -3.82 10.28 -28.22
CA ARG A 40 -3.31 10.67 -29.54
C ARG A 40 -1.87 10.22 -29.75
N ALA A 41 -1.03 10.34 -28.73
CA ALA A 41 0.39 9.97 -28.80
C ALA A 41 0.63 8.48 -29.15
N VAL A 42 -0.34 7.61 -28.83
CA VAL A 42 -0.28 6.18 -29.14
C VAL A 42 -1.32 5.73 -30.17
N GLY A 43 -1.94 6.67 -30.88
CA GLY A 43 -2.88 6.40 -31.97
C GLY A 43 -4.21 5.77 -31.52
N LEU A 44 -4.67 6.06 -30.30
CA LEU A 44 -5.90 5.51 -29.73
C LEU A 44 -6.94 6.60 -29.42
N SER A 45 -8.20 6.20 -29.30
CA SER A 45 -9.23 7.08 -28.75
C SER A 45 -9.09 7.18 -27.22
N PRO A 46 -9.53 8.28 -26.57
CA PRO A 46 -9.35 8.48 -25.13
C PRO A 46 -9.94 7.35 -24.28
N HIS A 47 -11.15 6.90 -24.61
CA HIS A 47 -11.81 5.81 -23.92
C HIS A 47 -11.09 4.46 -24.13
N HIS A 48 -10.59 4.22 -25.35
CA HIS A 48 -9.84 3.00 -25.64
C HIS A 48 -8.50 3.00 -24.89
N PHE A 49 -7.76 4.09 -24.94
CA PHE A 49 -6.50 4.27 -24.22
C PHE A 49 -6.67 4.10 -22.72
N GLN A 50 -7.63 4.79 -22.10
CA GLN A 50 -7.93 4.66 -20.67
C GLN A 50 -8.15 3.19 -20.29
N ARG A 51 -9.02 2.49 -21.04
CA ARG A 51 -9.36 1.11 -20.77
C ARG A 51 -8.15 0.19 -20.97
N GLU A 52 -7.44 0.33 -22.09
CA GLU A 52 -6.30 -0.52 -22.43
C GLU A 52 -5.13 -0.31 -21.46
N PHE A 53 -4.78 0.96 -21.18
CA PHE A 53 -3.75 1.33 -20.21
C PHE A 53 -4.11 0.83 -18.82
N THR A 54 -5.33 1.07 -18.33
CA THR A 54 -5.75 0.60 -16.99
C THR A 54 -5.74 -0.94 -16.94
N ARG A 55 -6.19 -1.62 -18.00
CA ARG A 55 -6.20 -3.09 -18.07
C ARG A 55 -4.77 -3.68 -18.14
N TRP A 56 -3.84 -2.95 -18.74
CA TRP A 56 -2.44 -3.36 -18.88
C TRP A 56 -1.62 -3.01 -17.64
N ALA A 57 -1.58 -1.73 -17.24
CA ALA A 57 -0.78 -1.17 -16.14
C ALA A 57 -1.44 -1.31 -14.75
N GLY A 58 -2.76 -1.46 -14.69
CA GLY A 58 -3.55 -1.64 -13.46
C GLY A 58 -4.07 -0.34 -12.94
N ILE A 59 -3.35 0.74 -13.17
CA ILE A 59 -3.67 2.10 -12.75
C ILE A 59 -4.09 2.93 -13.97
N SER A 60 -4.88 3.98 -13.74
CA SER A 60 -5.21 4.89 -14.84
C SER A 60 -3.99 5.72 -15.28
N PRO A 61 -3.96 6.24 -16.52
CA PRO A 61 -2.94 7.18 -16.96
C PRO A 61 -2.77 8.37 -15.99
N LYS A 62 -3.88 8.90 -15.48
CA LYS A 62 -3.89 10.00 -14.50
C LYS A 62 -3.26 9.61 -13.16
N GLN A 63 -3.51 8.38 -12.69
CA GLN A 63 -2.87 7.86 -11.47
C GLN A 63 -1.37 7.61 -11.67
N TYR A 64 -0.96 7.24 -12.88
CA TYR A 64 0.46 7.10 -13.22
C TYR A 64 1.18 8.45 -13.21
N GLN A 65 0.63 9.47 -13.89
CA GLN A 65 1.17 10.84 -13.86
C GLN A 65 1.25 11.39 -12.44
N ALA A 66 0.21 11.20 -11.62
CA ALA A 66 0.22 11.63 -10.23
C ALA A 66 1.30 10.94 -9.37
N ALA A 67 1.61 9.67 -9.65
CA ALA A 67 2.67 8.97 -8.95
C ALA A 67 4.07 9.48 -9.34
N LEU A 68 4.28 9.82 -10.63
CA LEU A 68 5.51 10.46 -11.10
C LEU A 68 5.68 11.84 -10.46
N ALA A 69 4.63 12.66 -10.50
CA ALA A 69 4.64 13.99 -9.89
C ALA A 69 4.90 13.94 -8.37
N HIS A 70 4.33 12.96 -7.67
CA HIS A 70 4.56 12.80 -6.24
C HIS A 70 6.03 12.44 -5.94
N ALA A 71 6.61 11.52 -6.72
CA ALA A 71 8.00 11.11 -6.55
C ALA A 71 8.95 12.29 -6.77
N GLU A 72 8.81 13.00 -7.89
CA GLU A 72 9.62 14.18 -8.22
C GLU A 72 9.43 15.28 -7.16
N ALA A 73 8.19 15.57 -6.77
CA ALA A 73 7.93 16.59 -5.76
C ALA A 73 8.60 16.23 -4.42
N GLY A 74 8.59 14.95 -4.03
CA GLY A 74 9.31 14.48 -2.84
C GLY A 74 10.81 14.77 -2.93
N ASP A 75 11.41 14.54 -4.10
CA ASP A 75 12.83 14.80 -4.34
C ASP A 75 13.16 16.30 -4.35
N LEU A 76 12.38 17.12 -5.05
CA LEU A 76 12.54 18.59 -5.08
C LEU A 76 12.43 19.20 -3.68
N LEU A 77 11.45 18.74 -2.90
CA LEU A 77 11.28 19.19 -1.53
C LEU A 77 12.48 18.81 -0.67
N ARG A 78 12.96 17.56 -0.74
CA ARG A 78 14.18 17.12 -0.03
C ARG A 78 15.43 17.90 -0.45
N GLN A 79 15.50 18.34 -1.70
CA GLN A 79 16.57 19.19 -2.23
C GLN A 79 16.44 20.67 -1.83
N GLY A 80 15.40 21.02 -1.09
CA GLY A 80 15.24 22.35 -0.50
C GLY A 80 14.23 23.25 -1.19
N ALA A 81 13.60 22.83 -2.30
CA ALA A 81 12.61 23.64 -3.03
C ALA A 81 11.46 24.11 -2.11
N SER A 82 10.91 25.29 -2.41
CA SER A 82 9.69 25.76 -1.74
C SER A 82 8.47 24.97 -2.21
N LEU A 83 7.36 25.00 -1.45
CA LEU A 83 6.11 24.36 -1.87
C LEU A 83 5.58 24.93 -3.20
N LEU A 84 5.82 26.22 -3.43
CA LEU A 84 5.42 26.90 -4.65
C LEU A 84 6.25 26.41 -5.83
N ASP A 85 7.57 26.39 -5.69
CA ASP A 85 8.49 25.92 -6.73
C ASP A 85 8.25 24.44 -7.04
N ALA A 86 8.16 23.58 -6.01
CA ALA A 86 7.85 22.17 -6.20
C ALA A 86 6.49 21.95 -6.88
N SER A 87 5.50 22.82 -6.63
CA SER A 87 4.22 22.73 -7.33
C SER A 87 4.34 23.09 -8.82
N TYR A 88 5.11 24.13 -9.17
CA TYR A 88 5.32 24.52 -10.56
C TYR A 88 6.20 23.54 -11.34
N GLU A 89 7.30 23.08 -10.74
CA GLU A 89 8.23 22.11 -11.34
C GLU A 89 7.59 20.74 -11.60
N THR A 90 6.55 20.39 -10.83
CA THR A 90 5.75 19.18 -11.05
C THR A 90 4.48 19.41 -11.87
N GLY A 91 4.33 20.60 -12.46
CA GLY A 91 3.21 20.95 -13.34
C GLY A 91 1.86 21.14 -12.65
N LEU A 92 1.83 21.16 -11.32
CA LEU A 92 0.61 21.34 -10.56
C LEU A 92 0.15 22.80 -10.59
N SER A 93 -1.16 23.01 -10.51
CA SER A 93 -1.77 24.35 -10.52
C SER A 93 -1.47 25.19 -9.26
N GLY A 94 -0.74 24.65 -8.28
CA GLY A 94 -0.31 25.37 -7.08
C GLY A 94 -0.17 24.50 -5.83
N PRO A 95 0.23 25.11 -4.69
CA PRO A 95 0.56 24.40 -3.45
C PRO A 95 -0.58 23.57 -2.86
N SER A 96 -1.83 23.98 -3.01
CA SER A 96 -2.98 23.19 -2.55
C SER A 96 -3.07 21.84 -3.26
N ARG A 97 -2.74 21.80 -4.56
CA ARG A 97 -2.78 20.55 -5.32
C ARG A 97 -1.62 19.64 -4.97
N LEU A 98 -0.46 20.23 -4.64
CA LEU A 98 0.67 19.50 -4.07
C LEU A 98 0.32 18.91 -2.70
N HIS A 99 -0.39 19.67 -1.87
CA HIS A 99 -0.88 19.20 -0.58
C HIS A 99 -1.83 18.00 -0.72
N ASP A 100 -2.84 18.10 -1.59
CA ASP A 100 -3.74 16.98 -1.91
C ASP A 100 -2.95 15.76 -2.39
N LEU A 101 -1.93 15.99 -3.22
CA LEU A 101 -1.11 14.94 -3.80
C LEU A 101 -0.36 14.15 -2.71
N PHE A 102 0.31 14.83 -1.78
CA PHE A 102 1.02 14.21 -0.65
C PHE A 102 0.07 13.56 0.36
N ILE A 103 -1.05 14.18 0.70
CA ILE A 103 -2.02 13.52 1.59
C ILE A 103 -2.55 12.23 0.97
N ALA A 104 -2.85 12.25 -0.34
CA ALA A 104 -3.35 11.08 -1.07
C ALA A 104 -2.28 9.99 -1.30
N HIS A 105 -1.00 10.34 -1.20
CA HIS A 105 0.14 9.47 -1.49
C HIS A 105 1.13 9.32 -0.34
N GLU A 106 0.93 9.82 0.87
CA GLU A 106 1.90 9.63 1.96
C GLU A 106 1.22 9.70 3.34
N GLY A 107 -0.02 10.22 3.42
CA GLY A 107 -0.68 10.49 4.70
C GLY A 107 -0.04 11.66 5.47
N LEU A 108 1.00 12.27 4.89
CA LEU A 108 1.74 13.42 5.36
C LEU A 108 1.44 14.64 4.48
N THR A 109 1.61 15.83 5.03
CA THR A 109 1.66 17.06 4.23
C THR A 109 3.01 17.14 3.49
N PRO A 110 3.12 17.92 2.40
CA PRO A 110 4.40 18.08 1.71
C PRO A 110 5.52 18.62 2.62
N GLY A 111 5.18 19.47 3.60
CA GLY A 111 6.14 19.98 4.58
C GLY A 111 6.63 18.91 5.54
N GLU A 112 5.72 18.05 6.03
CA GLU A 112 6.07 16.89 6.86
C GLU A 112 6.93 15.89 6.08
N ALA A 113 6.58 15.63 4.82
CA ALA A 113 7.34 14.73 3.94
C ALA A 113 8.76 15.23 3.65
N LYS A 114 8.90 16.52 3.32
CA LYS A 114 10.19 17.21 3.09
C LYS A 114 11.17 16.98 4.24
N THR A 115 10.67 16.98 5.47
CA THR A 115 11.46 16.91 6.68
C THR A 115 11.53 15.49 7.25
N GLY A 116 11.07 14.47 6.54
CA GLY A 116 11.11 13.07 7.01
C GLY A 116 10.16 12.80 8.20
N GLY A 117 9.06 13.53 8.27
CA GLY A 117 8.06 13.47 9.34
C GLY A 117 8.29 14.48 10.47
N GLN A 118 9.21 15.44 10.34
CA GLN A 118 9.43 16.45 11.39
C GLN A 118 8.14 17.25 11.63
N GLY A 119 7.64 17.19 12.87
CA GLY A 119 6.35 17.76 13.27
C GLY A 119 5.15 16.80 13.13
N ALA A 120 5.34 15.58 12.64
CA ALA A 120 4.35 14.51 12.78
C ALA A 120 4.42 13.94 14.20
N ASP A 121 3.38 14.18 14.98
CA ASP A 121 3.23 13.63 16.33
C ASP A 121 2.69 12.20 16.23
N LEU A 122 3.57 11.22 16.32
CA LEU A 122 3.20 9.81 16.30
C LEU A 122 3.19 9.25 17.71
N VAL A 123 2.23 8.39 17.98
CA VAL A 123 2.23 7.52 19.15
C VAL A 123 2.60 6.12 18.69
N MET A 124 3.57 5.51 19.36
CA MET A 124 3.89 4.10 19.18
C MET A 124 3.66 3.37 20.50
N GLY A 125 3.05 2.19 20.46
CA GLY A 125 2.86 1.44 21.69
C GLY A 125 2.58 -0.03 21.46
N GLU A 126 2.77 -0.79 22.54
CA GLU A 126 2.50 -2.21 22.63
C GLU A 126 1.08 -2.43 23.15
N ALA A 127 0.37 -3.38 22.55
CA ALA A 127 -0.94 -3.81 23.04
C ALA A 127 -1.10 -5.33 22.92
N GLU A 128 -1.85 -5.92 23.85
CA GLU A 128 -2.27 -7.31 23.76
C GLU A 128 -3.42 -7.44 22.76
N THR A 129 -3.40 -8.50 21.95
CA THR A 129 -4.42 -8.80 20.95
C THR A 129 -4.69 -10.30 20.89
N PRO A 130 -5.77 -10.75 20.24
CA PRO A 130 -6.03 -12.18 20.01
C PRO A 130 -4.90 -12.92 19.27
N PHE A 131 -3.98 -12.19 18.62
CA PHE A 131 -2.88 -12.76 17.82
C PHE A 131 -1.49 -12.46 18.42
N GLY A 132 -1.43 -12.22 19.73
CA GLY A 132 -0.23 -11.90 20.49
C GLY A 132 -0.03 -10.39 20.63
N THR A 133 1.20 -9.96 20.98
CA THR A 133 1.51 -8.55 21.11
C THR A 133 1.52 -7.86 19.75
N ALA A 134 0.78 -6.76 19.63
CA ALA A 134 0.84 -5.85 18.50
C ALA A 134 1.66 -4.60 18.83
N ILE A 135 2.38 -4.09 17.84
CA ILE A 135 2.96 -2.75 17.84
C ILE A 135 2.07 -1.88 16.95
N LEU A 136 1.50 -0.84 17.55
CA LEU A 136 0.61 0.11 16.89
C LEU A 136 1.35 1.44 16.70
N VAL A 137 1.14 2.06 15.54
CA VAL A 137 1.60 3.43 15.26
C VAL A 137 0.39 4.26 14.88
N ILE A 138 0.16 5.31 15.66
CA ILE A 138 -1.02 6.17 15.57
C ILE A 138 -0.57 7.58 15.26
N SER A 139 -1.21 8.20 14.27
CA SER A 139 -1.09 9.62 13.97
C SER A 139 -2.38 10.35 14.35
N PRO A 140 -2.40 11.70 14.38
CA PRO A 140 -3.63 12.47 14.59
C PRO A 140 -4.69 12.22 13.51
N ARG A 141 -4.29 11.69 12.34
CA ARG A 141 -5.16 11.36 11.21
C ARG A 141 -5.69 9.91 11.25
N GLY A 142 -5.17 9.09 12.16
CA GLY A 142 -5.55 7.69 12.32
C GLY A 142 -4.38 6.72 12.38
N LEU A 143 -4.69 5.42 12.34
CA LEU A 143 -3.72 4.33 12.43
C LEU A 143 -2.84 4.26 11.18
N CYS A 144 -1.53 4.36 11.33
CA CYS A 144 -0.57 4.26 10.22
C CYS A 144 0.25 2.95 10.26
N GLY A 145 0.29 2.27 11.41
CA GLY A 145 0.97 0.99 11.59
C GLY A 145 0.21 0.05 12.53
N LEU A 146 0.09 -1.21 12.12
CA LEU A 146 -0.29 -2.36 12.93
C LEU A 146 0.56 -3.55 12.51
N GLY A 147 1.54 -3.87 13.34
CA GLY A 147 2.42 -5.03 13.18
C GLY A 147 2.36 -5.93 14.40
N PHE A 148 2.81 -7.17 14.27
CA PHE A 148 2.81 -8.12 15.38
C PHE A 148 4.22 -8.48 15.76
N ALA A 149 4.45 -8.54 17.07
CA ALA A 149 5.72 -8.92 17.66
C ALA A 149 5.63 -10.32 18.28
N ASP A 150 6.77 -10.99 18.29
CA ASP A 150 6.94 -12.34 18.80
C ASP A 150 8.34 -12.46 19.40
N ASP A 151 8.49 -12.11 20.68
CA ASP A 151 9.79 -12.19 21.37
C ASP A 151 10.25 -13.64 21.59
N GLY A 152 9.34 -14.60 21.42
CA GLY A 152 9.62 -16.03 21.47
C GLY A 152 9.85 -16.66 20.09
N ALA A 153 9.96 -15.86 19.02
CA ALA A 153 10.20 -16.37 17.68
C ALA A 153 11.54 -17.12 17.61
N ASP A 154 11.48 -18.40 17.27
CA ASP A 154 12.67 -19.23 17.04
C ASP A 154 13.58 -18.61 15.97
N ALA A 155 14.88 -18.91 16.05
CA ALA A 155 15.80 -18.61 14.96
C ALA A 155 15.27 -19.26 13.66
N LYS A 156 15.31 -18.51 12.55
CA LYS A 156 14.77 -18.97 11.26
C LYS A 156 15.33 -20.35 10.90
N SER A 157 14.48 -21.37 10.95
CA SER A 157 14.79 -22.72 10.51
C SER A 157 13.89 -23.10 9.34
N GLY A 158 14.49 -23.59 8.25
CA GLY A 158 13.75 -23.93 7.03
C GLY A 158 13.19 -22.70 6.28
N PHE A 159 11.98 -22.86 5.73
CA PHE A 159 11.33 -21.88 4.83
C PHE A 159 10.28 -20.99 5.51
N GLU A 160 9.97 -21.26 6.78
CA GLU A 160 8.97 -20.49 7.51
C GLU A 160 9.60 -19.23 8.11
N HIS A 161 8.91 -18.10 7.97
CA HIS A 161 9.28 -16.88 8.68
C HIS A 161 8.84 -17.04 10.14
N PRO A 162 9.73 -16.87 11.13
CA PRO A 162 9.38 -17.08 12.53
C PRO A 162 8.60 -15.89 13.13
N GLY A 163 8.75 -14.70 12.55
CA GLY A 163 8.22 -13.45 13.10
C GLY A 163 9.36 -12.50 13.43
N TYR A 164 9.07 -11.45 14.18
CA TYR A 164 10.05 -10.46 14.62
C TYR A 164 9.83 -10.16 16.10
N GLY A 165 10.89 -10.02 16.88
CA GLY A 165 10.80 -9.51 18.24
C GLY A 165 10.35 -8.04 18.27
N LYS A 166 9.83 -7.59 19.42
CA LYS A 166 9.24 -6.24 19.58
C LYS A 166 10.16 -5.13 19.10
N GLN A 167 11.44 -5.20 19.46
CA GLN A 167 12.42 -4.17 19.11
C GLN A 167 12.58 -4.01 17.59
N ALA A 168 12.68 -5.13 16.87
CA ALA A 168 12.81 -5.10 15.40
C ALA A 168 11.55 -4.53 14.72
N VAL A 169 10.36 -4.81 15.27
CA VAL A 169 9.10 -4.24 14.74
C VAL A 169 9.03 -2.73 15.01
N LYS A 170 9.40 -2.28 16.21
CA LYS A 170 9.46 -0.85 16.54
C LYS A 170 10.46 -0.11 15.64
N GLU A 171 11.64 -0.69 15.41
CA GLU A 171 12.66 -0.14 14.53
C GLU A 171 12.20 -0.06 13.07
N ASP A 172 11.56 -1.11 12.53
CA ASP A 172 10.98 -1.07 11.19
C ASP A 172 9.97 0.08 11.06
N PHE A 173 9.06 0.23 12.03
CA PHE A 173 8.09 1.32 11.99
C PHE A 173 8.72 2.70 12.17
N ALA A 174 9.67 2.87 13.09
CA ALA A 174 10.36 4.13 13.30
C ALA A 174 11.20 4.55 12.07
N SER A 175 11.83 3.58 11.38
CA SER A 175 12.64 3.84 10.18
C SER A 175 11.84 4.47 9.04
N ARG A 176 10.51 4.29 9.03
CA ARG A 176 9.60 4.88 8.04
C ARG A 176 9.32 6.36 8.32
N TYR A 177 9.60 6.83 9.53
CA TYR A 177 9.37 8.20 9.99
C TYR A 177 10.60 8.73 10.75
N PRO A 178 11.78 8.80 10.11
CA PRO A 178 13.06 8.99 10.78
C PRO A 178 13.20 10.30 11.57
N ASN A 179 12.40 11.32 11.24
CA ASN A 179 12.41 12.62 11.93
C ASN A 179 11.09 12.93 12.65
N ALA A 180 10.17 11.96 12.77
CA ALA A 180 8.93 12.15 13.49
C ALA A 180 9.14 12.17 15.00
N SER A 181 8.28 12.91 15.70
CA SER A 181 8.20 12.85 17.16
C SER A 181 7.39 11.61 17.52
N ILE A 182 8.08 10.53 17.93
CA ILE A 182 7.42 9.29 18.33
C ILE A 182 7.38 9.22 19.85
N LYS A 183 6.19 9.35 20.42
CA LYS A 183 5.94 9.15 21.84
C LYS A 183 5.53 7.71 22.10
N GLU A 184 6.18 7.05 23.07
CA GLU A 184 5.71 5.75 23.53
C GLU A 184 4.47 5.89 24.44
N ASP A 185 3.38 5.20 24.11
CA ASP A 185 2.16 5.17 24.93
C ASP A 185 1.38 3.85 24.73
N ASN A 186 1.62 2.89 25.62
CA ASN A 186 0.94 1.59 25.60
C ASN A 186 -0.55 1.70 25.96
N ASN A 187 -0.96 2.75 26.70
CA ASN A 187 -2.38 2.92 27.04
C ASN A 187 -3.17 3.39 25.81
N GLU A 188 -2.59 4.28 25.00
CA GLU A 188 -3.17 4.65 23.71
C GLU A 188 -3.21 3.44 22.76
N ALA A 189 -2.11 2.68 22.66
CA ALA A 189 -2.09 1.45 21.88
C ALA A 189 -3.17 0.45 22.33
N ALA A 190 -3.37 0.25 23.64
CA ALA A 190 -4.42 -0.61 24.17
C ALA A 190 -5.83 -0.12 23.78
N ARG A 191 -6.12 1.19 23.87
CA ARG A 191 -7.39 1.76 23.40
C ARG A 191 -7.65 1.47 21.93
N TRP A 192 -6.62 1.61 21.09
CA TRP A 192 -6.72 1.29 19.66
C TRP A 192 -6.89 -0.21 19.41
N ALA A 193 -6.20 -1.07 20.15
CA ALA A 193 -6.39 -2.52 20.06
C ALA A 193 -7.84 -2.91 20.40
N THR A 194 -8.41 -2.42 21.51
CA THR A 194 -9.82 -2.63 21.84
C THR A 194 -10.73 -2.15 20.71
N ARG A 195 -10.51 -0.93 20.17
CA ARG A 195 -11.30 -0.42 19.05
C ARG A 195 -11.22 -1.33 17.81
N ILE A 196 -10.06 -1.91 17.52
CA ILE A 196 -9.81 -2.73 16.32
C ILE A 196 -10.36 -4.16 16.45
N PHE A 197 -10.20 -4.78 17.62
CA PHE A 197 -10.52 -6.20 17.82
C PHE A 197 -11.87 -6.44 18.52
N GLU A 198 -12.39 -5.46 19.26
CA GLU A 198 -13.67 -5.57 19.98
C GLU A 198 -14.71 -4.54 19.51
N GLY A 199 -14.27 -3.46 18.86
CA GLY A 199 -15.15 -2.41 18.36
C GLY A 199 -15.92 -2.79 17.09
N THR A 200 -17.05 -2.14 16.88
CA THR A 200 -17.90 -2.27 15.68
C THR A 200 -17.82 -1.06 14.75
N GLU A 201 -17.17 0.02 15.20
CA GLU A 201 -17.03 1.25 14.43
C GLU A 201 -15.89 1.18 13.41
N PRO A 202 -15.98 1.91 12.28
CA PRO A 202 -14.87 2.07 11.35
C PRO A 202 -13.61 2.60 12.05
N VAL A 203 -12.47 1.98 11.77
CA VAL A 203 -11.16 2.40 12.26
C VAL A 203 -10.55 3.36 11.23
N PRO A 204 -10.27 4.63 11.59
CA PRO A 204 -9.62 5.55 10.66
C PRO A 204 -8.16 5.12 10.45
N VAL A 205 -7.79 4.94 9.19
CA VAL A 205 -6.45 4.52 8.78
C VAL A 205 -5.77 5.63 7.97
N ALA A 206 -4.54 5.95 8.34
CA ALA A 206 -3.66 6.87 7.64
C ALA A 206 -2.59 6.05 6.92
N LEU A 207 -2.99 5.43 5.80
CA LEU A 207 -2.15 4.48 5.07
C LEU A 207 -1.63 5.07 3.76
N TYR A 208 -0.33 4.93 3.53
CA TYR A 208 0.27 5.12 2.22
C TYR A 208 0.47 3.80 1.49
N GLY A 209 0.08 3.77 0.20
CA GLY A 209 0.67 2.86 -0.77
C GLY A 209 0.72 3.48 -2.17
N THR A 210 1.65 3.01 -2.99
CA THR A 210 1.62 3.29 -4.43
C THR A 210 0.25 2.90 -5.01
N PRO A 211 -0.19 3.50 -6.13
CA PRO A 211 -1.46 3.13 -6.76
C PRO A 211 -1.64 1.61 -6.94
N PHE A 212 -0.57 0.90 -7.35
CA PHE A 212 -0.56 -0.56 -7.43
C PHE A 212 -0.76 -1.25 -6.06
N ARG A 213 -0.04 -0.82 -5.01
CA ARG A 213 -0.21 -1.38 -3.66
C ARG A 213 -1.64 -1.19 -3.15
N ARG A 214 -2.21 0.01 -3.33
CA ARG A 214 -3.60 0.30 -2.92
C ARG A 214 -4.61 -0.58 -3.63
N GLN A 215 -4.41 -0.89 -4.91
CA GLN A 215 -5.29 -1.80 -5.65
C GLN A 215 -5.21 -3.23 -5.10
N ILE A 216 -4.00 -3.71 -4.84
CA ILE A 216 -3.79 -5.02 -4.22
C ILE A 216 -4.45 -5.07 -2.84
N TRP A 217 -4.25 -4.05 -2.01
CA TRP A 217 -4.86 -3.98 -0.68
C TRP A 217 -6.38 -3.90 -0.71
N ARG A 218 -6.96 -3.19 -1.67
CA ARG A 218 -8.41 -3.19 -1.87
C ARG A 218 -8.92 -4.56 -2.28
N ALA A 219 -8.22 -5.26 -3.18
CA ALA A 219 -8.57 -6.64 -3.53
C ALA A 219 -8.44 -7.61 -2.34
N LEU A 220 -7.56 -7.35 -1.36
CA LEU A 220 -7.52 -8.11 -0.10
C LEU A 220 -8.75 -7.85 0.76
N LEU A 221 -9.19 -6.59 0.88
CA LEU A 221 -10.37 -6.21 1.66
C LEU A 221 -11.65 -6.87 1.15
N ASP A 222 -11.72 -7.18 -0.15
CA ASP A 222 -12.85 -7.87 -0.78
C ASP A 222 -12.88 -9.39 -0.47
N ILE A 223 -11.84 -9.97 0.13
CA ILE A 223 -11.83 -11.38 0.53
C ILE A 223 -12.62 -11.52 1.83
N PRO A 224 -13.72 -12.29 1.88
CA PRO A 224 -14.51 -12.45 3.11
C PRO A 224 -13.70 -13.10 4.25
N PRO A 225 -14.03 -12.82 5.53
CA PRO A 225 -13.47 -13.55 6.66
C PRO A 225 -13.65 -15.07 6.51
N GLY A 226 -12.61 -15.84 6.83
CA GLY A 226 -12.63 -17.31 6.76
C GLY A 226 -12.33 -17.87 5.36
N GLU A 227 -12.37 -17.03 4.33
CA GLU A 227 -11.96 -17.35 2.97
C GLU A 227 -10.50 -17.00 2.70
N THR A 228 -9.94 -17.67 1.69
CA THR A 228 -8.57 -17.40 1.21
C THR A 228 -8.56 -17.24 -0.30
N ARG A 229 -7.58 -16.51 -0.81
CA ARG A 229 -7.27 -16.39 -2.24
C ARG A 229 -5.77 -16.55 -2.47
N THR A 230 -5.37 -17.10 -3.60
CA THR A 230 -3.96 -17.15 -4.00
C THR A 230 -3.46 -15.76 -4.42
N TYR A 231 -2.16 -15.53 -4.38
CA TYR A 231 -1.57 -14.28 -4.89
C TYR A 231 -1.97 -13.98 -6.35
N GLY A 232 -2.15 -15.02 -7.17
CA GLY A 232 -2.62 -14.88 -8.55
C GLY A 232 -4.08 -14.42 -8.62
N GLU A 233 -4.95 -14.96 -7.77
CA GLU A 233 -6.35 -14.54 -7.67
C GLU A 233 -6.49 -13.11 -7.13
N VAL A 234 -5.71 -12.73 -6.11
CA VAL A 234 -5.65 -11.34 -5.62
C VAL A 234 -5.18 -10.41 -6.72
N ALA A 235 -4.13 -10.78 -7.45
CA ALA A 235 -3.64 -9.99 -8.56
C ALA A 235 -4.70 -9.87 -9.67
N ALA A 236 -5.41 -10.95 -10.00
CA ALA A 236 -6.50 -10.93 -10.98
C ALA A 236 -7.67 -10.02 -10.55
N ALA A 237 -8.09 -10.11 -9.28
CA ALA A 237 -9.13 -9.26 -8.70
C ALA A 237 -8.74 -7.77 -8.72
N ALA A 238 -7.45 -7.47 -8.53
CA ALA A 238 -6.90 -6.11 -8.68
C ALA A 238 -6.73 -5.66 -10.15
N GLY A 239 -7.23 -6.40 -11.14
CA GLY A 239 -7.08 -6.08 -12.57
C GLY A 239 -5.71 -6.44 -13.16
N GLN A 240 -4.89 -7.19 -12.41
CA GLN A 240 -3.50 -7.52 -12.70
C GLN A 240 -3.19 -9.02 -12.67
N PRO A 241 -3.91 -9.89 -13.41
CA PRO A 241 -3.78 -11.37 -13.39
C PRO A 241 -2.39 -11.97 -13.48
N LYS A 242 -1.44 -11.29 -14.14
CA LYS A 242 -0.08 -11.80 -14.35
C LYS A 242 0.92 -11.31 -13.31
N ALA A 243 0.46 -10.44 -12.41
CA ALA A 243 1.31 -9.77 -11.44
C ALA A 243 1.37 -10.52 -10.11
N ALA A 244 1.22 -11.85 -10.08
CA ALA A 244 1.17 -12.63 -8.84
C ALA A 244 2.40 -12.38 -7.92
N ARG A 245 3.60 -12.30 -8.50
CA ARG A 245 4.83 -11.98 -7.76
C ARG A 245 4.81 -10.56 -7.19
N ALA A 246 4.46 -9.57 -8.01
CA ALA A 246 4.38 -8.17 -7.59
C ALA A 246 3.26 -7.96 -6.55
N ALA A 247 2.15 -8.69 -6.67
CA ALA A 247 1.09 -8.75 -5.68
C ALA A 247 1.63 -9.27 -4.34
N GLY A 248 2.42 -10.36 -4.34
CA GLY A 248 3.10 -10.84 -3.13
C GLY A 248 3.95 -9.75 -2.46
N THR A 249 4.74 -8.99 -3.22
CA THR A 249 5.52 -7.86 -2.70
C THR A 249 4.62 -6.75 -2.14
N ALA A 250 3.54 -6.40 -2.82
CA ALA A 250 2.58 -5.39 -2.36
C ALA A 250 1.82 -5.83 -1.09
N ILE A 251 1.44 -7.10 -1.00
CA ILE A 251 0.83 -7.70 0.19
C ILE A 251 1.79 -7.65 1.38
N GLY A 252 3.06 -7.99 1.17
CA GLY A 252 4.09 -7.91 2.20
C GLY A 252 4.42 -6.48 2.66
N ALA A 253 4.16 -5.49 1.82
CA ALA A 253 4.34 -4.07 2.16
C ALA A 253 3.19 -3.49 3.00
N ASN A 254 2.18 -4.28 3.36
CA ASN A 254 1.07 -3.86 4.21
C ASN A 254 1.55 -3.48 5.61
N THR A 255 1.35 -2.22 6.00
CA THR A 255 1.72 -1.72 7.34
C THR A 255 0.60 -1.80 8.36
N ILE A 256 -0.65 -2.06 7.96
CA ILE A 256 -1.81 -2.15 8.86
C ILE A 256 -2.38 -3.57 8.80
N SER A 257 -1.60 -4.52 9.30
CA SER A 257 -1.99 -5.93 9.28
C SER A 257 -3.28 -6.17 10.06
N TRP A 258 -3.92 -7.32 9.83
CA TRP A 258 -5.30 -7.61 10.27
C TRP A 258 -6.38 -6.77 9.56
N LEU A 259 -6.30 -5.43 9.63
CA LEU A 259 -7.26 -4.53 8.98
C LEU A 259 -7.21 -4.64 7.44
N ILE A 260 -6.01 -4.62 6.86
CA ILE A 260 -5.81 -5.15 5.51
C ILE A 260 -5.46 -6.64 5.67
N PRO A 261 -6.33 -7.56 5.22
CA PRO A 261 -6.24 -8.98 5.58
C PRO A 261 -5.21 -9.73 4.70
N CYS A 262 -3.94 -9.33 4.79
CA CYS A 262 -2.83 -9.97 4.07
C CYS A 262 -2.64 -11.45 4.44
N HIS A 263 -3.14 -11.89 5.60
CA HIS A 263 -3.16 -13.30 6.01
C HIS A 263 -4.11 -14.17 5.19
N ARG A 264 -5.11 -13.60 4.51
CA ARG A 264 -6.03 -14.32 3.61
C ARG A 264 -5.43 -14.65 2.24
N ALA A 265 -4.26 -14.10 1.92
CA ALA A 265 -3.56 -14.36 0.67
C ALA A 265 -2.56 -15.52 0.77
N LEU A 266 -2.62 -16.49 -0.14
CA LEU A 266 -1.82 -17.72 -0.12
C LEU A 266 -0.94 -17.87 -1.37
N ALA A 267 0.08 -18.73 -1.28
CA ALA A 267 0.79 -19.20 -2.46
C ALA A 267 -0.11 -20.11 -3.32
N SER A 268 0.26 -20.32 -4.58
CA SER A 268 -0.53 -21.12 -5.54
C SER A 268 -0.65 -22.60 -5.17
N ASP A 269 0.27 -23.12 -4.36
CA ASP A 269 0.22 -24.48 -3.84
C ASP A 269 -0.70 -24.63 -2.60
N GLY A 270 -1.38 -23.56 -2.21
CA GLY A 270 -2.30 -23.53 -1.06
C GLY A 270 -1.62 -23.63 0.30
N ARG A 271 -0.27 -23.66 0.35
CA ARG A 271 0.48 -23.79 1.60
C ARG A 271 0.65 -22.42 2.26
N LEU A 272 0.73 -22.44 3.59
CA LEU A 272 1.00 -21.26 4.40
C LEU A 272 2.48 -20.92 4.34
N HIS A 273 2.91 -20.32 3.24
CA HIS A 273 4.29 -19.82 3.12
C HIS A 273 4.41 -18.38 3.60
N ASN A 274 5.55 -18.11 4.23
CA ASN A 274 6.20 -16.80 4.35
C ASN A 274 5.26 -15.61 4.66
N TYR A 275 4.63 -15.62 5.83
CA TYR A 275 3.90 -14.45 6.35
C TYR A 275 4.87 -13.49 7.01
N HIS A 276 4.72 -12.18 6.75
CA HIS A 276 5.63 -11.16 7.30
C HIS A 276 5.71 -11.23 8.83
N TRP A 277 4.58 -11.47 9.49
CA TRP A 277 4.52 -11.66 10.95
C TRP A 277 4.51 -13.13 11.38
N GLY A 278 5.09 -14.02 10.58
CA GLY A 278 5.28 -15.41 10.92
C GLY A 278 4.11 -16.37 10.66
N VAL A 279 4.46 -17.59 10.23
CA VAL A 279 3.49 -18.56 9.68
C VAL A 279 2.50 -19.05 10.75
N ALA A 280 2.95 -19.23 11.99
CA ALA A 280 2.08 -19.62 13.11
C ALA A 280 0.93 -18.62 13.33
N ARG A 281 1.23 -17.32 13.27
CA ARG A 281 0.24 -16.24 13.43
C ARG A 281 -0.76 -16.22 12.29
N LYS A 282 -0.30 -16.39 11.04
CA LYS A 282 -1.20 -16.53 9.87
C LYS A 282 -2.18 -17.69 10.05
N ARG A 283 -1.69 -18.83 10.54
CA ARG A 283 -2.53 -20.01 10.82
C ARG A 283 -3.58 -19.70 11.89
N ALA A 284 -3.18 -19.05 12.99
CA ALA A 284 -4.08 -18.66 14.07
C ALA A 284 -5.20 -17.72 13.56
N MET A 285 -4.85 -16.69 12.78
CA MET A 285 -5.82 -15.76 12.19
C MET A 285 -6.85 -16.44 11.30
N LEU A 286 -6.40 -17.32 10.40
CA LEU A 286 -7.31 -18.05 9.50
C LEU A 286 -8.24 -19.00 10.26
N THR A 287 -7.72 -19.70 11.28
CA THR A 287 -8.53 -20.56 12.14
C THR A 287 -9.56 -19.75 12.93
N PHE A 288 -9.13 -18.61 13.51
CA PHE A 288 -10.01 -17.71 14.26
C PHE A 288 -11.18 -17.23 13.38
N GLU A 289 -10.89 -16.74 12.17
CA GLU A 289 -11.93 -16.29 11.26
C GLU A 289 -12.89 -17.42 10.86
N ARG A 290 -12.39 -18.63 10.56
CA ARG A 290 -13.25 -19.77 10.22
C ARG A 290 -14.18 -20.18 11.36
N ALA A 291 -13.73 -20.05 12.61
CA ALA A 291 -14.56 -20.36 13.77
C ALA A 291 -15.66 -19.31 14.02
N HIS A 292 -15.46 -18.06 13.58
CA HIS A 292 -16.39 -16.93 13.82
C HIS A 292 -17.15 -16.48 12.57
N ALA A 293 -16.86 -17.04 11.40
CA ALA A 293 -17.58 -16.79 10.15
C ALA A 293 -18.82 -17.70 9.97
N ALA A 294 -19.03 -18.66 10.89
CA ALA A 294 -20.14 -19.61 10.89
C ALA A 294 -21.39 -19.07 11.60
#